data_AF-A0A9X3MME9-F1
#
_entry.id   AF-A0A9X3MME9-F1
#
_cell.length_a   1.000
_cell.length_b   1.000
_cell.length_c   1.000
_cell.angle_alpha   90.00
_cell.angle_beta   90.00
_cell.angle_gamma   90.00
#
_symmetry.space_group_name_H-M   'P 1'
#
loop_
_entity.id
_entity.type
_entity.pdbx_description
1 polymer ?
#
loop_
_entity_poly.entity_id
_entity_poly.type
_entity_poly.pdbx_seq_one_letter_code
_entity_poly.pdbx_strand_id
1 'polypeptide(L)'
;MAAQKLTKARLAQILITLSLLIGAFFWRTFTYETSKEVDCSQKQRCDVTIGVSKITINKTSKGFSIESPENRSIKIDLNQSGEFINLNDKYRDINWNSISETKAINIKLNENIVQVHL
;
A
#
# COMPACT_ATOMS: atom_id res chain seq x y z
N MET A 1 21.95 -37.85 -1.81
CA MET A 1 23.32 -37.68 -1.24
C MET A 1 23.33 -38.26 0.16
N ALA A 2 24.39 -38.97 0.57
CA ALA A 2 24.43 -39.72 1.83
C ALA A 2 23.93 -38.87 3.03
N ALA A 3 22.91 -39.37 3.73
CA ALA A 3 22.37 -38.71 4.91
C ALA A 3 23.41 -38.81 6.04
N GLN A 4 24.24 -37.78 6.16
CA GLN A 4 25.26 -37.71 7.19
C GLN A 4 24.59 -37.71 8.58
N LYS A 5 25.02 -38.59 9.49
CA LYS A 5 24.50 -38.65 10.86
C LYS A 5 24.53 -37.25 11.47
N LEU A 6 23.36 -36.68 11.77
CA LEU A 6 23.25 -35.39 12.44
C LEU A 6 23.78 -35.53 13.87
N THR A 7 25.03 -35.13 14.08
CA THR A 7 25.55 -34.87 15.42
C THR A 7 24.73 -33.77 16.07
N LYS A 8 24.37 -33.90 17.36
CA LYS A 8 23.49 -32.95 18.08
C LYS A 8 23.88 -31.48 17.90
N ALA A 9 25.18 -31.19 17.81
CA ALA A 9 25.70 -29.85 17.57
C ALA A 9 25.29 -29.26 16.20
N ARG A 10 25.34 -30.06 15.13
CA ARG A 10 24.93 -29.62 13.77
C ARG A 10 23.42 -29.42 13.67
N LEU A 11 22.63 -30.22 14.39
CA LEU A 11 21.17 -30.03 14.45
C LEU A 11 20.82 -28.68 15.10
N ALA A 12 21.44 -28.36 16.25
CA ALA A 12 21.22 -27.08 16.93
C ALA A 12 21.59 -25.88 16.03
N GLN A 13 22.73 -25.98 15.33
CA GLN A 13 23.17 -24.93 14.42
C GLN A 13 22.16 -24.67 13.29
N ILE A 14 21.64 -25.73 12.67
CA ILE A 14 20.62 -25.63 11.62
C ILE A 14 19.35 -24.98 12.17
N LEU A 15 18.88 -25.40 13.35
CA LEU A 15 17.68 -24.84 13.98
C LEU A 15 17.82 -23.34 14.26
N ILE A 16 18.98 -22.91 14.78
CA ILE A 16 19.24 -21.48 15.03
C ILE A 16 19.20 -20.69 13.72
N THR A 17 19.88 -21.17 12.67
CA THR A 17 19.86 -20.50 11.36
C THR A 17 18.45 -20.46 10.76
N LEU A 18 17.69 -21.55 10.91
CA LEU A 18 16.31 -21.64 10.42
C LEU A 18 15.40 -20.64 11.16
N SER A 19 15.52 -20.53 12.48
CA SER A 19 14.75 -19.55 13.27
C SER A 19 15.08 -18.10 12.90
N LEU A 20 16.36 -17.79 12.65
CA LEU A 20 16.79 -16.46 12.19
C LEU A 20 16.19 -16.11 10.82
N LEU A 21 16.24 -17.06 9.87
CA LEU A 21 15.67 -16.90 8.54
C LEU A 21 14.16 -16.67 8.61
N ILE A 22 13.46 -17.45 9.45
CA ILE A 22 12.02 -17.32 9.67
C ILE A 22 11.68 -15.95 10.28
N GLY A 23 12.41 -15.51 11.31
CA GLY A 23 12.20 -14.21 11.93
C GLY A 23 12.41 -13.05 10.95
N ALA A 24 13.50 -13.08 10.17
CA ALA A 24 13.77 -12.08 9.15
C ALA A 24 12.69 -12.07 8.04
N PHE A 25 12.21 -13.25 7.64
CA PHE A 25 11.14 -13.39 6.66
C PHE A 25 9.83 -12.80 7.17
N PHE A 26 9.41 -13.15 8.40
CA PHE A 26 8.21 -12.58 9.00
C PHE A 26 8.31 -11.08 9.21
N TRP A 27 9.48 -10.56 9.60
CA TRP A 27 9.70 -9.12 9.69
C TRP A 27 9.48 -8.42 8.34
N ARG A 28 10.00 -9.01 7.26
CA ARG A 28 9.76 -8.54 5.89
C ARG A 28 8.28 -8.64 5.50
N THR A 29 7.60 -9.75 5.80
CA THR A 29 6.17 -9.94 5.50
C THR A 29 5.26 -8.96 6.24
N PHE A 30 5.53 -8.67 7.52
CA PHE A 30 4.77 -7.65 8.26
C PHE A 30 5.06 -6.22 7.80
N THR A 31 6.30 -5.94 7.38
CA THR A 31 6.69 -4.62 6.87
C THR A 31 6.09 -4.34 5.49
N TYR A 32 5.83 -5.38 4.69
CA TYR A 32 5.03 -5.23 3.48
C TYR A 32 3.56 -5.06 3.86
N GLU A 33 3.20 -3.84 4.24
CA GLU A 33 1.81 -3.41 4.36
C GLU A 33 1.09 -3.87 3.10
N THR A 34 0.01 -4.63 3.28
CA THR A 34 -0.84 -5.12 2.20
C THR A 34 -1.48 -3.93 1.49
N SER A 35 -0.74 -3.33 0.58
CA SER A 35 -1.20 -2.30 -0.34
C SER A 35 -2.23 -2.96 -1.25
N LYS A 36 -3.50 -2.75 -0.95
CA LYS A 36 -4.56 -3.25 -1.84
C LYS A 36 -4.46 -2.49 -3.13
N GLU A 37 -4.32 -3.19 -4.25
CA GLU A 37 -4.25 -2.56 -5.56
C GLU A 37 -5.66 -2.47 -6.15
N VAL A 38 -6.05 -1.27 -6.57
CA VAL A 38 -7.36 -1.00 -7.19
C VAL A 38 -7.12 -0.29 -8.51
N ASP A 39 -7.59 -0.90 -9.60
CA ASP A 39 -7.49 -0.31 -10.93
C ASP A 39 -8.75 0.50 -11.25
N CYS A 40 -8.57 1.81 -11.38
CA CYS A 40 -9.56 2.81 -11.73
C CYS A 40 -9.33 3.38 -13.14
N SER A 41 -8.37 2.88 -13.92
CA SER A 41 -7.91 3.47 -15.19
C SER A 41 -9.01 3.66 -16.23
N GLN A 42 -9.98 2.75 -16.25
CA GLN A 42 -11.05 2.72 -17.25
C GLN A 42 -12.31 3.49 -16.86
N LYS A 43 -12.48 3.89 -15.59
CA LYS A 43 -13.72 4.51 -15.11
C LYS A 43 -13.54 5.99 -14.80
N GLN A 44 -14.52 6.80 -15.18
CA GLN A 44 -14.53 8.22 -14.84
C GLN A 44 -14.82 8.48 -13.36
N ARG A 45 -15.46 7.53 -12.67
CA ARG A 45 -15.70 7.53 -11.23
C ARG A 45 -15.30 6.18 -10.65
N CYS A 46 -14.48 6.19 -9.60
CA CYS A 46 -13.99 5.00 -8.95
C CYS A 46 -14.23 5.05 -7.45
N ASP A 47 -14.91 4.04 -6.93
CA ASP A 47 -15.20 3.93 -5.51
C ASP A 47 -14.23 2.93 -4.88
N VAL A 48 -13.31 3.45 -4.07
CA VAL A 48 -12.29 2.67 -3.39
C VAL A 48 -12.77 2.40 -1.96
N THR A 49 -12.91 1.12 -1.61
CA THR A 49 -13.33 0.74 -0.24
C THR A 49 -12.09 0.37 0.57
N ILE A 50 -11.78 1.18 1.59
CA ILE A 50 -10.65 1.00 2.50
C ILE A 50 -11.20 0.73 3.91
N GLY A 51 -11.14 -0.53 4.34
CA GLY A 51 -11.77 -0.98 5.57
C GLY A 51 -13.30 -0.82 5.50
N VAL A 52 -13.88 0.04 6.36
CA VAL A 52 -15.31 0.38 6.39
C VAL A 52 -15.65 1.68 5.66
N SER A 53 -14.64 2.37 5.12
CA SER A 53 -14.81 3.69 4.50
C SER A 53 -14.75 3.56 2.98
N LYS A 54 -15.67 4.25 2.30
CA LYS A 54 -15.76 4.32 0.84
C LYS A 54 -15.31 5.70 0.39
N ILE A 55 -14.27 5.74 -0.43
CA ILE A 55 -13.64 6.95 -0.96
C ILE A 55 -14.01 7.02 -2.44
N THR A 56 -14.56 8.15 -2.88
CA THR A 56 -14.90 8.34 -4.29
C THR A 56 -13.80 9.13 -4.97
N ILE A 57 -13.30 8.63 -6.09
CA ILE A 57 -12.33 9.32 -6.94
C ILE A 57 -13.02 9.62 -8.26
N ASN A 58 -13.13 10.90 -8.61
CA ASN A 58 -13.71 11.37 -9.86
C ASN A 58 -12.59 11.88 -10.79
N LYS A 59 -12.48 11.27 -11.96
CA LYS A 59 -11.54 11.63 -13.02
C LYS A 59 -12.10 12.79 -13.84
N THR A 60 -11.30 13.84 -14.04
CA THR A 60 -11.61 14.96 -14.94
C THR A 60 -10.53 15.10 -16.00
N SER A 61 -10.79 15.86 -17.07
CA SER A 61 -9.82 16.06 -18.15
C SER A 61 -8.53 16.76 -17.71
N LYS A 62 -8.60 17.58 -16.65
CA LYS A 62 -7.46 18.35 -16.10
C LYS A 62 -6.81 17.69 -14.89
N GLY A 63 -7.45 16.72 -14.28
CA GLY A 63 -6.97 16.10 -13.05
C GLY A 63 -7.90 15.03 -12.51
N PHE A 64 -7.87 14.84 -11.21
CA PHE A 64 -8.81 13.98 -10.50
C PHE A 64 -9.16 14.63 -9.17
N SER A 65 -10.37 14.36 -8.71
CA SER A 65 -10.88 14.83 -7.44
C SER A 65 -11.16 13.65 -6.53
N ILE A 66 -10.87 13.83 -5.25
CA ILE A 66 -11.05 12.82 -4.22
C ILE A 66 -12.04 13.37 -3.21
N GLU A 67 -13.12 12.60 -3.02
CA GLU A 67 -14.13 12.88 -2.01
C GLU A 67 -13.94 11.93 -0.84
N SER A 68 -13.58 12.51 0.31
CA SER A 68 -13.44 11.77 1.56
C SER A 68 -14.81 11.58 2.22
N PRO A 69 -15.12 10.37 2.77
CA PRO A 69 -16.19 10.24 3.72
C PRO A 69 -15.91 11.11 4.96
N GLU A 70 -16.95 11.77 5.48
CA GLU A 70 -16.82 12.82 6.50
C GLU A 70 -16.10 12.32 7.77
N ASN A 71 -15.22 13.20 8.31
CA ASN A 71 -14.50 13.10 9.58
C ASN A 71 -13.26 12.19 9.67
N ARG A 72 -12.58 11.83 8.56
CA ARG A 72 -11.25 11.19 8.63
C ARG A 72 -10.23 11.89 7.76
N SER A 73 -9.04 12.14 8.31
CA SER A 73 -7.89 12.66 7.57
C SER A 73 -7.35 11.56 6.66
N ILE A 74 -7.52 11.70 5.35
CA ILE A 74 -6.91 10.79 4.37
C ILE A 74 -5.48 11.28 4.11
N LYS A 75 -4.54 10.34 4.02
CA LYS A 75 -3.16 10.62 3.62
C LYS A 75 -2.95 10.16 2.19
N ILE A 76 -2.38 10.98 1.32
CA ILE A 76 -2.16 10.63 -0.09
C ILE A 76 -0.72 10.88 -0.50
N ASP A 77 -0.17 9.90 -1.20
CA ASP A 77 1.12 9.94 -1.85
C ASP A 77 0.91 9.84 -3.37
N LEU A 78 1.29 10.90 -4.08
CA LEU A 78 1.05 11.10 -5.52
C LEU A 78 2.11 10.48 -6.42
N ASN A 79 3.30 10.21 -5.87
CA ASN A 79 4.48 9.78 -6.62
C ASN A 79 5.05 8.47 -6.09
N GLN A 80 4.37 7.80 -5.16
CA GLN A 80 4.84 6.60 -4.47
C GLN A 80 6.17 6.83 -3.76
N SER A 81 6.51 8.08 -3.44
CA SER A 81 7.78 8.45 -2.80
C SER A 81 7.79 8.14 -1.30
N GLY A 82 6.65 7.74 -0.73
CA GLY A 82 6.46 7.56 0.71
C GLY A 82 6.16 8.86 1.47
N GLU A 83 6.04 10.00 0.76
CA GLU A 83 5.61 11.26 1.34
C GLU A 83 4.09 11.40 1.27
N PHE A 84 3.46 11.31 2.44
CA PHE A 84 2.01 11.38 2.58
C PHE A 84 1.54 12.80 2.91
N ILE A 85 0.72 13.37 2.03
CA ILE A 85 0.05 14.66 2.23
C ILE A 85 -1.26 14.41 2.98
N ASN A 86 -1.45 15.07 4.13
CA ASN A 86 -2.73 15.02 4.84
C ASN A 86 -3.79 15.84 4.07
N LEU A 87 -4.89 15.18 3.71
CA LEU A 87 -6.11 15.78 3.23
C LEU A 87 -7.06 15.98 4.41
N ASN A 88 -7.19 17.23 4.84
CA ASN A 88 -8.23 17.65 5.78
C ASN A 88 -9.49 18.13 5.06
N ASP A 89 -9.36 18.55 3.80
CA ASP A 89 -10.48 19.02 3.00
C ASP A 89 -11.24 17.87 2.36
N LYS A 90 -12.57 18.00 2.37
CA LYS A 90 -13.50 17.01 1.82
C LYS A 90 -13.35 16.81 0.30
N TYR A 91 -12.73 17.77 -0.38
CA TYR A 91 -12.57 17.82 -1.83
C TYR A 91 -11.19 18.41 -2.18
N ARG A 92 -10.39 17.67 -2.95
CA ARG A 92 -9.14 18.19 -3.53
C ARG A 92 -9.04 17.81 -5.00
N ASP A 93 -8.97 18.81 -5.87
CA ASP A 93 -8.57 18.62 -7.27
C ASP A 93 -7.04 18.56 -7.37
N ILE A 94 -6.54 17.52 -8.01
CA ILE A 94 -5.12 17.30 -8.24
C ILE A 94 -4.90 17.18 -9.75
N ASN A 95 -3.95 17.94 -10.28
CA ASN A 95 -3.65 17.93 -11.72
C ASN A 95 -2.89 16.66 -12.10
N TRP A 96 -3.16 16.10 -13.29
CA TRP A 96 -2.42 14.96 -13.84
C TRP A 96 -0.91 15.16 -13.89
N ASN A 97 -0.43 16.40 -14.09
CA ASN A 97 1.00 16.73 -14.12
C ASN A 97 1.72 16.54 -12.77
N SER A 98 0.99 16.34 -11.68
CA SER A 98 1.55 16.15 -10.34
C SER A 98 1.66 14.67 -9.92
N ILE A 99 1.26 13.74 -10.79
CA ILE A 99 1.31 12.29 -10.56
C ILE A 99 2.43 11.67 -11.39
N SER A 100 2.96 10.54 -10.93
CA SER A 100 3.88 9.70 -11.71
C SER A 100 3.31 9.29 -13.08
N GLU A 101 4.18 8.98 -14.04
CA GLU A 101 3.82 8.52 -15.39
C GLU A 101 2.95 7.27 -15.38
N THR A 102 3.09 6.43 -14.35
CA THR A 102 2.30 5.21 -14.13
C THR A 102 0.85 5.47 -13.69
N LYS A 103 0.50 6.74 -13.45
CA LYS A 103 -0.81 7.19 -12.93
C LYS A 103 -1.25 6.45 -11.67
N ALA A 104 -0.31 5.99 -10.87
CA ALA A 104 -0.59 5.27 -9.64
C ALA A 104 -0.42 6.18 -8.43
N ILE A 105 -1.38 6.15 -7.52
CA ILE A 105 -1.36 6.91 -6.26
C ILE A 105 -1.52 5.97 -5.06
N ASN A 106 -0.90 6.30 -3.94
CA ASN A 106 -1.06 5.56 -2.70
C ASN A 106 -1.95 6.35 -1.75
N ILE A 107 -3.08 5.76 -1.36
CA ILE A 107 -4.02 6.33 -0.41
C ILE A 107 -3.88 5.58 0.91
N LYS A 108 -3.51 6.30 1.97
CA LYS A 108 -3.41 5.79 3.32
C LYS A 108 -4.58 6.29 4.17
N LEU A 109 -5.31 5.34 4.76
CA LEU A 109 -6.36 5.59 5.73
C LEU A 109 -6.07 4.80 7.00
N ASN A 110 -5.77 5.50 8.09
CA ASN A 110 -5.28 4.92 9.34
C ASN A 110 -4.01 4.06 9.10
N GLU A 111 -4.14 2.73 9.18
CA GLU A 111 -3.08 1.73 8.97
C GLU A 111 -3.23 0.98 7.64
N ASN A 112 -4.25 1.30 6.82
CA ASN A 112 -4.43 0.64 5.53
C ASN A 112 -3.91 1.54 4.42
N ILE A 113 -2.99 1.01 3.62
CA ILE A 113 -2.52 1.63 2.39
C ILE A 113 -3.21 0.93 1.21
N VAL A 114 -3.68 1.70 0.25
CA VAL A 114 -4.30 1.21 -0.98
C VAL A 114 -3.64 1.92 -2.16
N GLN A 115 -3.06 1.15 -3.05
CA GLN A 115 -2.53 1.65 -4.31
C GLN A 115 -3.67 1.72 -5.31
N VAL A 116 -3.89 2.88 -5.89
CA VAL A 116 -4.95 3.13 -6.88
C VAL A 116 -4.31 3.53 -8.20
N HIS A 117 -4.55 2.75 -9.25
CA HIS A 117 -4.17 3.09 -10.62
C HIS A 117 -5.29 3.93 -11.26
N LEU A 118 -4.97 5.11 -11.80
CA LEU A 118 -5.93 6.11 -12.31
C LEU A 118 -6.00 6.24 -13.83
#